data_AF-A0A6V7JNJ5-F1
#
_entry.id   AF-A0A6V7JNJ5-F1
#
_cell.length_a   1.000
_cell.length_b   1.000
_cell.length_c   1.000
_cell.angle_alpha   90.00
_cell.angle_beta   90.00
_cell.angle_gamma   90.00
#
_symmetry.space_group_name_H-M   'P 1'
#
loop_
_entity.id
_entity.type
_entity.pdbx_description
1 polymer ?
#
loop_
_entity_poly.entity_id
_entity_poly.type
_entity_poly.pdbx_seq_one_letter_code
_entity_poly.pdbx_strand_id
1 'polypeptide(L)' 'KAIINGSPATSDKFKYVVLLEVTAENLIGRCTGAIIGELHVLTAAHCLESISEPGIIVKAGIKSLLRDA' A
#
# COMPACT_ATOMS: atom_id res chain seq x y z
N LYS A 1 1.05 3.53 27.35
CA LYS A 1 0.35 2.31 26.85
C LYS A 1 1.18 1.77 25.70
N ALA A 2 1.82 0.61 25.83
CA ALA A 2 2.67 0.05 24.77
C ALA A 2 1.87 -0.96 23.94
N ILE A 3 2.07 -0.94 22.62
CA ILE A 3 1.74 -2.09 21.76
C ILE A 3 3.00 -2.93 21.71
N ILE A 4 2.88 -4.20 22.08
CA ILE A 4 3.98 -5.16 22.13
C ILE A 4 3.57 -6.31 21.23
N ASN A 5 4.41 -6.65 20.25
CA ASN A 5 4.12 -7.57 19.14
C ASN A 5 3.03 -7.08 18.16
N GLY A 6 2.87 -7.83 17.07
CA GLY A 6 1.78 -7.64 16.11
C GLY A 6 0.63 -8.60 16.38
N SER A 7 -0.56 -8.21 15.93
CA SER A 7 -1.73 -9.07 15.81
C SER A 7 -2.47 -8.76 14.50
N PRO A 8 -3.25 -9.70 13.95
CA PRO A 8 -4.06 -9.43 12.77
C PRO A 8 -4.98 -8.22 13.01
N ALA A 9 -4.96 -7.27 12.08
CA ALA A 9 -5.84 -6.10 12.15
C ALA A 9 -7.26 -6.48 11.74
N THR A 10 -8.26 -5.91 12.41
CA THR A 10 -9.64 -5.99 11.93
C THR A 10 -9.83 -5.04 10.74
N SER A 11 -10.52 -5.51 9.70
CA SER A 11 -10.61 -4.80 8.41
C SER A 11 -11.28 -3.42 8.45
N ASP A 12 -11.91 -3.07 9.57
CA ASP A 12 -12.65 -1.83 9.80
C ASP A 12 -11.84 -0.75 10.52
N LYS A 13 -10.69 -1.09 11.13
CA LYS A 13 -9.92 -0.13 11.96
C LYS A 13 -8.99 0.78 11.17
N PHE A 14 -8.50 0.34 10.01
CA PHE A 14 -7.44 1.03 9.25
C PHE A 14 -7.84 1.22 7.79
N LYS A 15 -9.05 1.76 7.55
CA LYS A 15 -9.68 1.86 6.21
C LYS A 15 -8.91 2.73 5.21
N TYR A 16 -8.04 3.60 5.69
CA TYR A 16 -7.21 4.48 4.86
C TYR A 16 -5.95 3.78 4.32
N VAL A 17 -5.59 2.60 4.83
CA VAL A 17 -4.41 1.86 4.36
C VAL A 17 -4.67 1.32 2.96
N VAL A 18 -3.73 1.57 2.05
CA VAL A 18 -3.77 1.07 0.68
C VAL A 18 -2.53 0.25 0.35
N LEU A 19 -2.69 -0.74 -0.53
CA LEU A 19 -1.57 -1.38 -1.19
C LEU A 19 -1.20 -0.57 -2.44
N LEU A 20 0.09 -0.28 -2.56
CA LEU A 20 0.69 0.29 -3.76
C LEU A 20 1.43 -0.83 -4.48
N GLU A 21 0.99 -1.16 -5.69
CA GLU A 21 1.73 -2.00 -6.62
C GLU A 21 2.42 -1.07 -7.62
N VAL A 22 3.75 -1.11 -7.62
CA VAL A 22 4.59 -0.27 -8.46
C VAL A 22 5.26 -1.17 -9.49
N THR A 23 5.05 -0.90 -10.76
CA THR A 23 5.57 -1.70 -11.87
C THR A 23 6.57 -0.90 -12.69
N ALA A 24 7.71 -1.50 -13.00
CA ALA A 24 8.69 -1.04 -13.97
C ALA A 24 8.98 -2.18 -14.96
N GLU A 25 9.70 -1.90 -16.06
CA GLU A 25 9.98 -2.87 -17.13
C GLU A 25 10.39 -4.27 -16.64
N ASN A 26 11.16 -4.36 -15.55
CA ASN A 26 11.62 -5.64 -14.97
C ASN A 26 11.42 -5.75 -13.45
N LEU A 27 10.56 -4.92 -12.84
CA LEU A 27 10.36 -4.91 -11.39
C LEU A 27 8.88 -4.73 -11.02
N ILE A 28 8.41 -5.57 -10.08
CA ILE A 28 7.15 -5.34 -9.37
C ILE A 28 7.49 -5.12 -7.90
N GLY A 29 7.35 -3.88 -7.44
CA GLY A 29 7.47 -3.47 -6.05
C GLY A 29 6.10 -3.44 -5.37
N ARG A 30 6.09 -3.74 -4.07
CA ARG A 30 4.91 -3.51 -3.21
C ARG A 30 5.29 -2.57 -2.09
N CYS A 31 4.51 -1.52 -1.95
CA CYS A 31 4.59 -0.55 -0.87
C CYS A 31 3.22 -0.34 -0.25
N THR A 32 3.16 0.52 0.77
CA THR A 32 1.93 0.91 1.43
C THR A 32 1.73 2.43 1.32
N GLY A 33 0.49 2.88 1.50
CA GLY A 33 0.17 4.29 1.59
C GLY A 33 -1.07 4.54 2.45
N ALA A 34 -1.43 5.81 2.61
CA ALA A 34 -2.63 6.25 3.32
C ALA A 34 -3.48 7.20 2.45
N ILE A 35 -4.78 6.95 2.36
CA ILE A 35 -5.74 7.89 1.76
C ILE A 35 -5.80 9.14 2.66
N ILE A 36 -5.46 10.29 2.10
CA ILE A 36 -5.52 11.61 2.77
C ILE A 36 -6.54 12.56 2.12
N GLY A 37 -7.16 12.12 1.02
CA GLY A 37 -8.24 12.82 0.33
C GLY A 37 -8.79 11.95 -0.80
N GLU A 38 -9.87 12.40 -1.45
CA GLU A 38 -10.58 11.61 -2.48
C GLU A 38 -9.67 11.13 -3.62
N LEU A 39 -8.67 11.94 -3.98
CA LEU A 39 -7.71 11.68 -5.05
C LEU A 39 -6.25 11.68 -4.58
N HIS A 40 -6.01 11.64 -3.27
CA HIS A 40 -4.67 11.80 -2.72
C HIS A 40 -4.31 10.64 -1.78
N VAL A 41 -3.16 10.01 -2.08
CA VAL A 41 -2.53 8.99 -1.24
C VAL A 41 -1.15 9.48 -0.84
N LEU A 42 -0.87 9.45 0.47
CA LEU A 42 0.47 9.68 1.02
C LEU A 42 1.26 8.37 1.04
N THR A 43 2.51 8.41 0.58
CA THR A 43 3.46 7.29 0.64
C THR A 43 4.89 7.79 0.81
N ALA A 44 5.86 6.87 0.93
CA ALA A 44 7.27 7.20 1.03
C ALA A 44 7.89 7.43 -0.36
N ALA A 45 8.77 8.43 -0.49
CA ALA A 45 9.45 8.74 -1.75
C ALA A 45 10.23 7.53 -2.32
N HIS A 46 10.92 6.77 -1.46
CA HIS A 46 11.70 5.59 -1.87
C HIS A 46 10.85 4.46 -2.50
N CYS A 47 9.52 4.49 -2.34
CA CYS A 47 8.63 3.57 -3.06
C CYS A 47 8.57 3.86 -4.57
N LEU A 48 9.01 5.06 -4.99
CA LEU A 48 8.91 5.57 -6.36
C LEU A 48 10.26 6.03 -6.96
N GLU A 49 11.26 6.33 -6.13
CA GLU A 49 12.47 7.09 -6.49
C GLU A 49 13.43 6.39 -7.49
N SER A 50 13.28 5.10 -7.76
CA SER A 50 14.20 4.33 -8.62
C SER A 50 13.62 3.93 -9.98
N ILE A 51 12.56 4.59 -10.44
CA ILE A 51 11.79 4.14 -11.61
C ILE A 51 11.54 5.33 -12.55
N SER A 52 11.99 5.23 -13.80
CA SER A 52 11.87 6.29 -14.81
C SER A 52 10.42 6.51 -15.26
N GLU A 53 9.64 5.44 -15.38
CA GLU A 53 8.20 5.46 -15.71
C GLU A 53 7.45 4.41 -14.89
N PRO A 54 7.15 4.66 -13.60
CA PRO A 54 6.45 3.70 -12.78
C PRO A 54 4.97 3.63 -13.19
N GLY A 55 4.50 2.43 -13.53
CA GLY A 55 3.08 2.12 -13.45
C GLY A 55 2.68 2.00 -11.98
N ILE A 56 1.65 2.74 -11.54
CA ILE A 56 1.19 2.74 -10.15
C ILE A 56 -0.26 2.27 -10.10
N ILE A 57 -0.50 1.19 -9.35
CA ILE A 57 -1.84 0.72 -9.02
C ILE A 57 -2.06 0.89 -7.52
N VAL A 58 -3.13 1.61 -7.16
CA VAL A 58 -3.57 1.78 -5.77
C VAL A 58 -4.75 0.84 -5.52
N LYS A 59 -4.63 -0.05 -4.53
CA LYS A 59 -5.72 -0.94 -4.10
C LYS A 59 -6.17 -0.57 -2.69
N ALA A 60 -7.36 0.00 -2.58
CA ALA A 60 -8.00 0.33 -1.31
C ALA A 60 -8.92 -0.81 -0.84
N GLY A 61 -9.18 -0.87 0.47
CA GLY A 61 -10.15 -1.81 1.05
C GLY A 61 -9.72 -3.29 1.02
N ILE A 62 -8.47 -3.58 0.68
CA ILE A 62 -7.94 -4.94 0.67
C ILE A 62 -7.78 -5.48 2.10
N LYS A 63 -8.04 -6.78 2.28
CA LYS A 63 -8.00 -7.45 3.60
C LYS A 63 -6.94 -8.55 3.68
N SER A 64 -6.49 -9.05 2.55
CA SER A 64 -5.46 -10.05 2.40
C SER A 64 -4.56 -9.67 1.22
N LEU A 65 -3.27 -9.95 1.33
CA LEU A 65 -2.30 -9.80 0.23
C LEU A 65 -2.21 -11.07 -0.63
N LEU A 66 -2.72 -12.19 -0.11
CA LEU A 66 -2.93 -13.38 -0.92
C LEU A 66 -4.11 -13.06 -1.85
N ARG A 67 -3.92 -13.22 -3.16
CA ARG A 67 -5.06 -13.26 -4.08
C ARG A 67 -6.01 -14.32 -3.53
N ASP A 68 -7.27 -13.96 -3.32
CA ASP A 68 -8.33 -14.95 -3.20
C ASP A 68 -8.25 -15.79 -4.48
N ALA A 69 -7.83 -17.05 -4.33
CA ALA A 69 -7.80 -18.04 -5.39
C ALA A 69 -9.21 -18.60 -5.61
#